data_AF-A0A377BNW8-F1
#
_entry.id   AF-A0A377BNW8-F1
#
_cell.length_a   1.000
_cell.length_b   1.000
_cell.length_c   1.000
_cell.angle_alpha   90.00
_cell.angle_beta   90.00
_cell.angle_gamma   90.00
#
_symmetry.space_group_name_H-M   'P 1'
#
loop_
_entity.id
_entity.type
_entity.pdbx_description
1 polymer ?
#
loop_
_entity_poly.entity_id
_entity_poly.type
_entity_poly.pdbx_seq_one_letter_code
_entity_poly.pdbx_strand_id
1 'polypeptide(L)'
;MIGGAFLCFEGVEKCCICWRRVNIKKIRRRASSVWRKLAAQDPLKFEKDKIKGAIRTDFILSAEIVAITLGIVAEAPLLNQVLVLSGIALVVTVGVYGLVGVIVKIDDLGYWLAEKSSALMQALGKGLLIIAPWLMKALSIVGTLAMFLVGGGIVVHGIAPLHHAIEHFAGQQSAVVAMILPTVLNLILGFIIGGIVVLGVKAVAKIRGQAH
;
A
#
# COMPACT_ATOMS: atom_id res chain seq x y z
N MET A 1 -8.45 -16.50 -3.31
CA MET A 1 -9.57 -15.83 -2.59
C MET A 1 -9.22 -15.43 -1.16
N ILE A 2 -8.79 -16.34 -0.28
CA ILE A 2 -8.47 -16.02 1.14
C ILE A 2 -7.38 -14.93 1.26
N GLY A 3 -6.32 -15.01 0.46
CA GLY A 3 -5.28 -13.97 0.40
C GLY A 3 -5.83 -12.59 0.04
N GLY A 4 -6.75 -12.51 -0.94
CA GLY A 4 -7.39 -11.25 -1.31
C GLY A 4 -8.25 -10.66 -0.19
N ALA A 5 -8.99 -11.50 0.54
CA ALA A 5 -9.75 -11.08 1.71
C ALA A 5 -8.86 -10.56 2.85
N PHE A 6 -7.69 -11.20 3.07
CA PHE A 6 -6.70 -10.73 4.05
C PHE A 6 -6.11 -9.36 3.67
N LEU A 7 -5.78 -9.14 2.39
CA LEU A 7 -5.33 -7.84 1.89
C LEU A 7 -6.39 -6.75 2.10
N CYS A 8 -7.64 -7.06 1.80
CA CYS A 8 -8.76 -6.13 2.05
C CYS A 8 -8.90 -5.80 3.55
N PHE A 9 -8.78 -6.80 4.42
CA PHE A 9 -8.81 -6.64 5.87
C PHE A 9 -7.70 -5.70 6.35
N GLU A 10 -6.43 -5.95 5.96
CA GLU A 10 -5.31 -5.11 6.39
C GLU A 10 -5.44 -3.68 5.85
N GLY A 11 -5.96 -3.50 4.64
CA GLY A 11 -6.28 -2.18 4.08
C GLY A 11 -7.28 -1.41 4.95
N VAL A 12 -8.38 -2.04 5.38
CA VAL A 12 -9.39 -1.39 6.24
C VAL A 12 -8.83 -1.09 7.64
N GLU A 13 -8.02 -1.99 8.22
CA GLU A 13 -7.35 -1.71 9.50
C GLU A 13 -6.42 -0.50 9.41
N LYS A 14 -5.63 -0.39 8.33
CA LYS A 14 -4.76 0.79 8.09
C LYS A 14 -5.57 2.08 8.01
N CYS A 15 -6.71 2.07 7.29
CA CYS A 15 -7.63 3.21 7.24
C CYS A 15 -8.17 3.57 8.63
N CYS A 16 -8.65 2.58 9.41
CA CYS A 16 -9.15 2.80 10.77
C CYS A 16 -8.08 3.38 11.71
N ILE A 17 -6.85 2.86 11.67
CA ILE A 17 -5.73 3.35 12.49
C ILE A 17 -5.35 4.77 12.08
N CYS A 18 -5.29 5.06 10.78
CA CYS A 18 -4.98 6.38 10.26
C CYS A 18 -6.05 7.39 10.71
N TRP A 19 -7.32 7.05 10.57
CA TRP A 19 -8.45 7.87 11.00
C TRP A 19 -8.44 8.12 12.52
N ARG A 20 -8.18 7.08 13.34
CA ARG A 20 -8.03 7.22 14.80
C ARG A 20 -6.86 8.13 15.18
N ARG A 21 -5.71 8.03 14.50
CA ARG A 21 -4.56 8.94 14.71
C ARG A 21 -4.88 10.38 14.31
N VAL A 22 -5.66 10.60 13.25
CA VAL A 22 -6.12 11.94 12.84
C VAL A 22 -7.08 12.54 13.87
N ASN A 23 -7.99 11.75 14.43
CA ASN A 23 -8.90 12.22 15.48
C ASN A 23 -8.17 12.55 16.79
N ILE A 24 -7.16 11.76 17.17
CA ILE A 24 -6.29 12.06 18.32
C ILE A 24 -5.41 13.31 18.06
N LYS A 25 -5.01 13.55 16.80
CA LYS A 25 -4.30 14.78 16.40
C LYS A 25 -5.17 16.04 16.38
N LYS A 26 -6.50 15.93 16.35
CA LYS A 26 -7.42 17.08 16.45
C LYS A 26 -7.43 17.70 17.86
N ILE A 27 -7.02 16.96 18.90
CA ILE A 27 -6.82 17.46 20.27
C ILE A 27 -5.41 18.07 20.48
N ARG A 28 -4.44 17.78 19.59
CA ARG A 28 -3.05 18.26 19.75
C ARG A 28 -2.66 19.29 18.67
N ARG A 29 -3.37 20.43 18.62
CA ARG A 29 -2.91 21.66 17.92
C ARG A 29 -1.73 22.37 18.62
N ARG A 30 -0.86 21.60 19.30
CA ARG A 30 0.37 22.07 19.95
C ARG A 30 1.55 21.13 19.67
N ALA A 31 1.56 20.50 18.50
CA ALA A 31 2.46 19.39 18.18
C ALA A 31 3.60 19.73 17.19
N SER A 32 3.94 21.00 17.01
CA SER A 32 5.19 21.40 16.33
C SER A 32 6.45 21.13 17.19
N SER A 33 6.26 20.72 18.45
CA SER A 33 7.30 20.40 19.44
C SER A 33 7.40 18.92 19.80
N VAL A 34 6.39 18.10 19.50
CA VAL A 34 6.36 16.68 19.93
C VAL A 34 7.04 15.73 18.94
N TRP A 35 7.04 16.05 17.64
CA TRP A 35 7.82 15.28 16.66
C TRP A 35 9.32 15.40 16.90
N ARG A 36 9.80 16.56 17.35
CA ARG A 36 11.19 16.76 17.80
C ARG A 36 11.52 15.98 19.09
N LYS A 37 10.55 15.80 20.00
CA LYS A 37 10.76 15.06 21.26
C LYS A 37 10.64 13.53 21.10
N LEU A 38 9.84 13.02 20.16
CA LEU A 38 9.83 11.57 19.84
C LEU A 38 11.05 11.14 19.01
N ALA A 39 11.54 11.99 18.10
CA ALA A 39 12.79 11.74 17.38
C ALA A 39 14.01 11.67 18.32
N ALA A 40 13.93 12.34 19.47
CA ALA A 40 14.98 12.34 20.48
C ALA A 40 14.95 11.13 21.43
N GLN A 41 13.88 10.32 21.47
CA GLN A 41 13.71 9.27 22.50
C GLN A 41 13.99 7.84 22.00
N ASP A 42 13.77 7.51 20.72
CA ASP A 42 14.13 6.20 20.17
C ASP A 42 14.15 6.18 18.62
N PRO A 43 15.20 6.75 17.99
CA PRO A 43 15.32 6.82 16.52
C PRO A 43 15.23 5.42 15.86
N LEU A 44 15.71 4.38 16.54
CA LEU A 44 15.67 3.00 16.05
C LEU A 44 14.25 2.45 15.94
N LYS A 45 13.33 2.79 16.85
CA LYS A 45 11.92 2.37 16.73
C LYS A 45 11.23 3.02 15.55
N PHE A 46 11.48 4.31 15.33
CA PHE A 46 10.87 5.04 14.22
C PHE A 46 11.35 4.53 12.86
N GLU A 47 12.65 4.24 12.76
CA GLU A 47 13.26 3.65 11.57
C GLU A 47 12.73 2.22 11.32
N LYS A 48 12.67 1.39 12.36
CA LYS A 48 12.07 0.04 12.28
C LYS A 48 10.63 0.08 11.80
N ASP A 49 9.81 1.00 12.29
CA ASP A 49 8.42 1.14 11.85
C ASP A 49 8.31 1.59 10.39
N LYS A 50 9.20 2.49 9.93
CA LYS A 50 9.31 2.87 8.51
C LYS A 50 9.68 1.67 7.64
N ILE A 51 10.73 0.93 8.00
CA ILE A 51 11.21 -0.25 7.28
C ILE A 51 10.10 -1.30 7.23
N LYS A 52 9.46 -1.59 8.36
CA LYS A 52 8.37 -2.58 8.45
C LYS A 52 7.14 -2.16 7.62
N GLY A 53 6.84 -0.86 7.55
CA GLY A 53 5.78 -0.33 6.69
C GLY A 53 6.10 -0.47 5.19
N ALA A 54 7.35 -0.20 4.80
CA ALA A 54 7.82 -0.38 3.44
C ALA A 54 7.77 -1.86 3.02
N ILE A 55 8.29 -2.77 3.86
CA ILE A 55 8.29 -4.21 3.62
C ILE A 55 6.87 -4.76 3.45
N ARG A 56 5.91 -4.32 4.29
CA ARG A 56 4.52 -4.78 4.15
C ARG A 56 3.94 -4.35 2.80
N THR A 57 4.11 -3.07 2.44
CA THR A 57 3.60 -2.54 1.18
C THR A 57 4.22 -3.28 0.00
N ASP A 58 5.52 -3.55 0.05
CA ASP A 58 6.23 -4.32 -0.96
C ASP A 58 5.77 -5.78 -1.04
N PHE A 59 5.56 -6.45 0.09
CA PHE A 59 5.04 -7.83 0.12
C PHE A 59 3.64 -7.94 -0.52
N ILE A 60 2.79 -6.94 -0.29
CA ILE A 60 1.45 -6.90 -0.86
C ILE A 60 1.51 -6.64 -2.37
N LEU A 61 2.37 -5.71 -2.80
CA LEU A 61 2.54 -5.32 -4.21
C LEU A 61 3.25 -6.43 -5.01
N SER A 62 4.20 -7.14 -4.41
CA SER A 62 4.83 -8.31 -5.03
C SER A 62 3.87 -9.50 -5.14
N ALA A 63 3.03 -9.74 -4.12
CA ALA A 63 1.98 -10.76 -4.20
C ALA A 63 0.91 -10.44 -5.26
N GLU A 64 0.56 -9.17 -5.44
CA GLU A 64 -0.30 -8.68 -6.53
C GLU A 64 0.27 -9.03 -7.90
N ILE A 65 1.50 -8.64 -8.18
CA ILE A 65 2.09 -8.82 -9.50
C ILE A 65 2.22 -10.31 -9.83
N VAL A 66 2.55 -11.14 -8.83
CA VAL A 66 2.58 -12.59 -8.98
C VAL A 66 1.18 -13.14 -9.29
N ALA A 67 0.14 -12.69 -8.60
CA ALA A 67 -1.24 -13.14 -8.82
C ALA A 67 -1.78 -12.71 -10.20
N ILE A 68 -1.52 -11.47 -10.62
CA ILE A 68 -1.89 -10.95 -11.96
C ILE A 68 -1.15 -11.73 -13.04
N THR A 69 0.16 -11.91 -12.89
CA THR A 69 0.97 -12.66 -13.86
C THR A 69 0.50 -14.10 -13.96
N LEU A 70 0.24 -14.76 -12.84
CA LEU A 70 -0.26 -16.12 -12.83
C LEU A 70 -1.65 -16.22 -13.48
N GLY A 71 -2.51 -15.21 -13.30
CA GLY A 71 -3.80 -15.12 -13.98
C GLY A 71 -3.67 -14.95 -15.51
N ILE A 72 -2.77 -14.08 -15.97
CA ILE A 72 -2.53 -13.82 -17.41
C ILE A 72 -1.94 -15.04 -18.10
N VAL A 73 -1.02 -15.73 -17.42
CA VAL A 73 -0.26 -16.86 -17.98
C VAL A 73 -0.90 -18.21 -17.59
N ALA A 74 -2.09 -18.19 -16.97
CA ALA A 74 -2.77 -19.37 -16.44
C ALA A 74 -3.03 -20.46 -17.49
N GLU A 75 -3.25 -20.07 -18.74
CA GLU A 75 -3.50 -21.00 -19.85
C GLU A 75 -2.24 -21.41 -20.63
N ALA A 76 -1.07 -20.82 -20.30
CA ALA A 76 0.18 -21.19 -20.94
C ALA A 76 0.78 -22.49 -20.35
N PRO A 77 1.67 -23.18 -21.08
CA PRO A 77 2.40 -24.33 -20.55
C PRO A 77 3.16 -24.00 -19.27
N LEU A 78 3.24 -24.95 -18.35
CA LEU A 78 3.85 -24.79 -17.02
C LEU A 78 5.27 -24.19 -17.07
N LEU A 79 6.07 -24.57 -18.06
CA LEU A 79 7.44 -24.07 -18.23
C LEU A 79 7.43 -22.55 -18.54
N ASN A 80 6.51 -22.08 -19.38
CA ASN A 80 6.35 -20.66 -19.68
C ASN A 80 5.83 -19.89 -18.46
N GLN A 81 4.89 -20.45 -17.70
CA GLN A 81 4.43 -19.85 -16.44
C GLN A 81 5.60 -19.61 -15.48
N VAL A 82 6.42 -20.63 -15.24
CA VAL A 82 7.57 -20.55 -14.33
C VAL A 82 8.59 -19.52 -14.81
N LEU A 83 8.93 -19.52 -16.10
CA LEU A 83 9.88 -18.54 -16.65
C LEU A 83 9.35 -17.11 -16.55
N VAL A 84 8.09 -16.86 -16.91
CA VAL A 84 7.50 -15.53 -16.88
C VAL A 84 7.32 -15.04 -15.44
N LEU A 85 6.81 -15.88 -14.53
CA LEU A 85 6.69 -15.51 -13.11
C LEU A 85 8.05 -15.20 -12.50
N SER A 86 9.06 -16.04 -12.74
CA SER A 86 10.40 -15.85 -12.17
C SER A 86 11.08 -14.58 -12.71
N GLY A 87 10.95 -14.32 -14.02
CA GLY A 87 11.46 -13.09 -14.64
C GLY A 87 10.80 -11.83 -14.09
N ILE A 88 9.47 -11.81 -14.00
CA ILE A 88 8.73 -10.67 -13.45
C ILE A 88 9.05 -10.49 -11.97
N ALA A 89 9.11 -11.57 -11.19
CA ALA A 89 9.48 -11.50 -9.78
C ALA A 89 10.86 -10.86 -9.57
N LEU A 90 11.86 -11.22 -10.39
CA LEU A 90 13.19 -10.60 -10.34
C LEU A 90 13.16 -9.12 -10.72
N VAL A 91 12.52 -8.78 -11.84
CA VAL A 91 12.43 -7.39 -12.33
C VAL A 91 11.74 -6.50 -11.31
N VAL A 92 10.64 -6.95 -10.72
CA VAL A 92 9.90 -6.21 -9.69
C VAL A 92 10.72 -6.09 -8.42
N THR A 93 11.38 -7.16 -7.99
CA THR A 93 12.26 -7.10 -6.81
C THR A 93 13.35 -6.06 -7.03
N VAL A 94 14.11 -6.13 -8.13
CA VAL A 94 15.17 -5.15 -8.38
C VAL A 94 14.60 -3.74 -8.57
N GLY A 95 13.50 -3.61 -9.31
CA GLY A 95 12.87 -2.32 -9.62
C GLY A 95 12.31 -1.61 -8.39
N VAL A 96 11.51 -2.31 -7.57
CA VAL A 96 10.87 -1.71 -6.40
C VAL A 96 11.89 -1.47 -5.29
N TYR A 97 12.75 -2.44 -4.95
CA TYR A 97 13.78 -2.23 -3.92
C TYR A 97 14.82 -1.19 -4.37
N GLY A 98 15.16 -1.15 -5.66
CA GLY A 98 16.02 -0.12 -6.24
C GLY A 98 15.39 1.27 -6.14
N LEU A 99 14.12 1.42 -6.51
CA LEU A 99 13.39 2.68 -6.41
C LEU A 99 13.28 3.16 -4.95
N VAL A 100 12.94 2.26 -4.02
CA VAL A 100 12.88 2.58 -2.59
C VAL A 100 14.26 2.98 -2.06
N GLY A 101 15.31 2.28 -2.45
CA GLY A 101 16.69 2.62 -2.10
C GLY A 101 17.10 4.01 -2.59
N VAL A 102 16.70 4.37 -3.81
CA VAL A 102 16.90 5.72 -4.35
C VAL A 102 16.15 6.76 -3.52
N ILE A 103 14.88 6.50 -3.17
CA ILE A 103 14.07 7.41 -2.34
C ILE A 103 14.73 7.66 -0.98
N VAL A 104 15.24 6.62 -0.31
CA VAL A 104 15.94 6.75 0.98
C VAL A 104 17.23 7.54 0.82
N LYS A 105 18.00 7.27 -0.23
CA LYS A 105 19.28 7.95 -0.47
C LYS A 105 19.12 9.43 -0.80
N ILE A 106 17.98 9.79 -1.41
CA ILE A 106 17.59 11.19 -1.62
C ILE A 106 17.32 11.90 -0.28
N ASP A 107 16.72 11.22 0.72
CA ASP A 107 16.50 11.77 2.07
C ASP A 107 17.85 12.06 2.77
N ASP A 108 18.78 11.08 2.74
CA ASP A 108 20.13 11.21 3.31
C ASP A 108 20.95 12.31 2.61
N LEU A 109 20.84 12.39 1.28
CA LEU A 109 21.48 13.45 0.48
C LEU A 109 20.93 14.82 0.86
N GLY A 110 19.64 14.92 1.19
CA GLY A 110 19.00 16.14 1.67
C GLY A 110 19.58 16.64 2.99
N TYR A 111 19.84 15.72 3.91
CA TYR A 111 20.51 16.03 5.17
C TYR A 111 21.94 16.53 4.93
N TRP A 112 22.72 15.82 4.10
CA TRP A 112 24.09 16.20 3.77
C TRP A 112 24.19 17.56 3.05
N LEU A 113 23.26 17.85 2.13
CA LEU A 113 23.17 19.14 1.44
C LEU A 113 22.81 20.28 2.39
N ALA A 114 22.01 20.01 3.43
CA ALA A 114 21.60 21.00 4.41
C ALA A 114 22.75 21.48 5.32
N GLU A 115 23.82 20.70 5.47
CA GLU A 115 25.02 21.05 6.27
C GLU A 115 26.10 21.78 5.46
N LYS A 116 25.97 21.92 4.14
CA LYS A 116 26.92 22.67 3.30
C LYS A 116 26.84 24.18 3.55
N SER A 117 27.93 24.91 3.29
CA SER A 117 28.02 26.36 3.46
C SER A 117 27.29 27.18 2.37
N SER A 118 27.01 26.59 1.21
CA SER A 118 26.32 27.27 0.11
C SER A 118 24.82 27.40 0.40
N ALA A 119 24.30 28.62 0.35
CA ALA A 119 22.88 28.92 0.58
C ALA A 119 21.94 28.17 -0.39
N LEU A 120 22.38 27.94 -1.63
CA LEU A 120 21.62 27.17 -2.63
C LEU A 120 21.53 25.69 -2.23
N MET A 121 22.64 25.09 -1.79
CA MET A 121 22.68 23.70 -1.34
C MET A 121 21.87 23.50 -0.06
N GLN A 122 21.92 24.47 0.87
CA GLN A 122 21.08 24.43 2.07
C GLN A 122 19.59 24.53 1.74
N ALA A 123 19.20 25.38 0.79
CA ALA A 123 17.82 25.52 0.36
C ALA A 123 17.30 24.22 -0.30
N LEU A 124 18.11 23.61 -1.18
CA LEU A 124 17.80 22.32 -1.79
C LEU A 124 17.69 21.19 -0.76
N GLY A 125 18.65 21.09 0.17
CA GLY A 125 18.63 20.09 1.24
C GLY A 125 17.41 20.21 2.14
N LYS A 126 17.07 21.43 2.57
CA LYS A 126 15.84 21.71 3.34
C LYS A 126 14.57 21.38 2.56
N GLY A 127 14.54 21.68 1.27
CA GLY A 127 13.42 21.32 0.39
C GLY A 127 13.20 19.81 0.33
N LEU A 128 14.29 19.05 0.18
CA LEU A 128 14.25 17.59 0.11
C LEU A 128 13.74 16.96 1.42
N LEU A 129 14.23 17.46 2.57
CA LEU A 129 13.79 17.05 3.90
C LEU A 129 12.30 17.35 4.17
N ILE A 130 11.73 18.38 3.54
CA ILE A 130 10.28 18.70 3.65
C ILE A 130 9.45 17.76 2.78
N ILE A 131 9.95 17.37 1.61
CA ILE A 131 9.25 16.49 0.65
C ILE A 131 9.23 15.04 1.13
N ALA A 132 10.32 14.54 1.72
CA ALA A 132 10.44 13.17 2.21
C ALA A 132 9.24 12.68 3.06
N PRO A 133 8.75 13.40 4.10
CA PRO A 133 7.59 12.97 4.88
C PRO A 133 6.27 13.04 4.11
N TRP A 134 6.17 13.90 3.08
CA TRP A 134 5.00 13.94 2.19
C TRP A 134 4.98 12.74 1.25
N LEU A 135 6.14 12.40 0.66
CA LEU A 135 6.30 11.22 -0.18
C LEU A 135 5.94 9.94 0.58
N MET A 136 6.42 9.78 1.82
CA MET A 136 6.10 8.62 2.66
C MET A 136 4.60 8.51 2.98
N LYS A 137 3.89 9.64 3.14
CA LYS A 137 2.43 9.64 3.33
C LYS A 137 1.70 9.27 2.05
N ALA A 138 2.11 9.83 0.92
CA ALA A 138 1.52 9.53 -0.38
C ALA A 138 1.67 8.04 -0.70
N LEU A 139 2.86 7.48 -0.53
CA LEU A 139 3.13 6.04 -0.69
C LEU A 139 2.24 5.18 0.22
N SER A 140 2.00 5.61 1.47
CA SER A 140 1.09 4.88 2.36
C SER A 140 -0.37 4.90 1.89
N ILE A 141 -0.84 6.01 1.32
CA ILE A 141 -2.21 6.13 0.77
C ILE A 141 -2.33 5.28 -0.48
N VAL A 142 -1.41 5.45 -1.43
CA VAL A 142 -1.35 4.68 -2.68
C VAL A 142 -1.26 3.19 -2.37
N GLY A 143 -0.38 2.80 -1.43
CA GLY A 143 -0.27 1.42 -0.97
C GLY A 143 -1.58 0.88 -0.41
N THR A 144 -2.32 1.66 0.39
CA THR A 144 -3.61 1.23 0.94
C THR A 144 -4.69 1.07 -0.14
N LEU A 145 -4.74 1.99 -1.11
CA LEU A 145 -5.63 1.89 -2.27
C LEU A 145 -5.29 0.64 -3.11
N ALA A 146 -4.00 0.36 -3.30
CA ALA A 146 -3.53 -0.85 -3.96
C ALA A 146 -4.01 -2.11 -3.23
N MET A 147 -3.93 -2.17 -1.89
CA MET A 147 -4.44 -3.33 -1.14
C MET A 147 -5.91 -3.65 -1.44
N PHE A 148 -6.76 -2.63 -1.61
CA PHE A 148 -8.17 -2.81 -1.96
C PHE A 148 -8.37 -3.22 -3.41
N LEU A 149 -7.67 -2.57 -4.34
CA LEU A 149 -7.73 -2.90 -5.76
C LEU A 149 -7.34 -4.36 -6.01
N VAL A 150 -6.25 -4.78 -5.39
CA VAL A 150 -5.69 -6.13 -5.52
C VAL A 150 -6.57 -7.15 -4.81
N GLY A 151 -6.89 -6.90 -3.54
CA GLY A 151 -7.67 -7.82 -2.75
C GLY A 151 -9.06 -8.02 -3.34
N GLY A 152 -9.69 -6.92 -3.79
CA GLY A 152 -10.95 -6.94 -4.52
C GLY A 152 -10.83 -7.69 -5.85
N GLY A 153 -9.81 -7.39 -6.66
CA GLY A 153 -9.55 -8.07 -7.92
C GLY A 153 -9.37 -9.58 -7.77
N ILE A 154 -8.57 -10.04 -6.81
CA ILE A 154 -8.36 -11.47 -6.52
C ILE A 154 -9.66 -12.17 -6.11
N VAL A 155 -10.51 -11.49 -5.34
CA VAL A 155 -11.80 -12.06 -4.90
C VAL A 155 -12.79 -12.08 -6.05
N VAL A 156 -12.88 -11.01 -6.83
CA VAL A 156 -13.77 -10.89 -8.00
C VAL A 156 -13.44 -11.94 -9.06
N HIS A 157 -12.16 -12.10 -9.43
CA HIS A 157 -11.75 -13.15 -10.36
C HIS A 157 -12.04 -14.56 -9.83
N GLY A 158 -11.98 -14.75 -8.51
CA GLY A 158 -12.35 -16.02 -7.88
C GLY A 158 -13.85 -16.33 -7.91
N ILE A 159 -14.71 -15.34 -8.19
CA ILE A 159 -16.17 -15.49 -8.28
C ILE A 159 -16.58 -15.25 -9.74
N ALA A 160 -16.57 -16.33 -10.54
CA ALA A 160 -16.84 -16.26 -11.98
C ALA A 160 -18.13 -15.48 -12.37
N PRO A 161 -19.28 -15.62 -11.67
CA PRO A 161 -20.47 -14.82 -11.98
C PRO A 161 -20.27 -13.31 -11.76
N LEU A 162 -19.48 -12.93 -10.75
CA LEU A 162 -19.23 -11.54 -10.39
C LEU A 162 -18.26 -10.90 -11.40
N HIS A 163 -17.25 -11.65 -11.82
CA HIS A 163 -16.31 -11.24 -12.86
C HIS A 163 -17.02 -10.98 -14.20
N HIS A 164 -17.82 -11.93 -14.68
CA HIS A 164 -18.56 -11.78 -15.93
C HIS A 164 -19.63 -10.68 -15.88
N ALA A 165 -20.28 -10.46 -14.73
CA ALA A 165 -21.24 -9.35 -14.58
C ALA A 165 -20.54 -7.99 -14.71
N ILE A 166 -19.33 -7.84 -14.15
CA ILE A 166 -18.53 -6.61 -14.22
C ILE A 166 -18.04 -6.38 -15.65
N GLU A 167 -17.53 -7.41 -16.32
CA GLU A 167 -17.07 -7.31 -17.72
C GLU A 167 -18.21 -7.00 -18.68
N HIS A 168 -19.34 -7.65 -18.54
CA HIS A 168 -20.51 -7.42 -19.39
C HIS A 168 -21.07 -6.00 -19.21
N PHE A 169 -21.10 -5.49 -17.97
CA PHE A 169 -21.53 -4.12 -17.68
C PHE A 169 -20.52 -3.07 -18.16
N ALA A 170 -19.22 -3.37 -18.10
CA ALA A 170 -18.16 -2.52 -18.62
C ALA A 170 -18.13 -2.48 -20.16
N GLY A 171 -18.40 -3.60 -20.83
CA GLY A 171 -18.42 -3.72 -22.29
C GLY A 171 -19.58 -2.96 -22.97
N GLN A 172 -20.62 -2.59 -22.23
CA GLN A 172 -21.74 -1.77 -22.73
C GLN A 172 -21.47 -0.25 -22.64
N GLN A 173 -20.33 0.15 -22.08
CA GLN A 173 -19.97 1.55 -21.83
C GLN A 173 -18.96 2.05 -22.87
N SER A 174 -18.68 3.37 -22.85
CA SER A 174 -17.62 3.94 -23.69
C SER A 174 -16.25 3.37 -23.33
N ALA A 175 -15.31 3.33 -24.29
CA ALA A 175 -13.99 2.71 -24.11
C ALA A 175 -13.21 3.23 -22.87
N VAL A 176 -13.37 4.52 -22.55
CA VAL A 176 -12.74 5.13 -21.36
C VAL A 176 -13.37 4.60 -20.07
N VAL A 177 -14.70 4.45 -20.05
CA VAL A 177 -15.43 3.92 -18.88
C VAL A 177 -15.12 2.44 -18.71
N ALA A 178 -15.04 1.67 -19.79
CA ALA A 178 -14.70 0.24 -19.74
C ALA A 178 -13.30 -0.03 -19.13
N MET A 179 -12.35 0.89 -19.28
CA MET A 179 -11.01 0.77 -18.69
C MET A 179 -10.98 1.11 -17.19
N ILE A 180 -11.78 2.10 -16.77
CA ILE A 180 -11.75 2.62 -15.39
C ILE A 180 -12.69 1.83 -14.48
N LEU A 181 -13.82 1.38 -15.01
CA LEU A 181 -14.91 0.80 -14.24
C LEU A 181 -14.52 -0.48 -13.48
N PRO A 182 -13.79 -1.46 -14.07
CA PRO A 182 -13.35 -2.64 -13.33
C PRO A 182 -12.44 -2.29 -12.16
N THR A 183 -11.53 -1.32 -12.38
CA THR A 183 -10.60 -0.83 -11.35
C THR A 183 -11.36 -0.21 -10.18
N VAL A 184 -12.33 0.66 -10.46
CA VAL A 184 -13.15 1.30 -9.42
C VAL A 184 -14.02 0.27 -8.68
N LEU A 185 -14.62 -0.68 -9.39
CA LEU A 185 -15.44 -1.73 -8.79
C LEU A 185 -14.60 -2.66 -7.90
N ASN A 186 -13.41 -3.06 -8.34
CA ASN A 186 -12.48 -3.85 -7.52
C ASN A 186 -12.10 -3.09 -6.24
N LEU A 187 -11.85 -1.78 -6.32
CA LEU A 187 -11.56 -0.95 -5.15
C LEU A 187 -12.73 -0.94 -4.15
N ILE A 188 -13.95 -0.70 -4.64
CA ILE A 188 -15.16 -0.64 -3.82
C ILE A 188 -15.44 -2.01 -3.17
N LEU A 189 -15.42 -3.08 -3.97
CA LEU A 189 -15.65 -4.43 -3.49
C LEU A 189 -14.57 -4.85 -2.49
N GLY A 190 -13.30 -4.55 -2.77
CA GLY A 190 -12.20 -4.80 -1.85
C GLY A 190 -12.41 -4.09 -0.51
N PHE A 191 -12.82 -2.82 -0.53
CA PHE A 191 -13.15 -2.09 0.70
C PHE A 191 -14.32 -2.73 1.47
N ILE A 192 -15.40 -3.12 0.79
CA ILE A 192 -16.56 -3.77 1.39
C ILE A 192 -16.17 -5.11 2.03
N ILE A 193 -15.47 -5.97 1.28
CA ILE A 193 -14.99 -7.28 1.77
C ILE A 193 -14.11 -7.08 3.00
N GLY A 194 -13.16 -6.15 2.93
CA GLY A 194 -12.29 -5.82 4.06
C GLY A 194 -13.08 -5.38 5.29
N GLY A 195 -14.12 -4.55 5.11
CA GLY A 195 -15.02 -4.12 6.16
C GLY A 195 -15.75 -5.29 6.82
N ILE A 196 -16.30 -6.20 6.01
CA ILE A 196 -17.00 -7.39 6.49
C ILE A 196 -16.05 -8.29 7.32
N VAL A 197 -14.83 -8.52 6.82
CA VAL A 197 -13.83 -9.35 7.51
C VAL A 197 -13.43 -8.70 8.84
N VAL A 198 -13.16 -7.39 8.87
CA VAL A 198 -12.83 -6.66 10.10
C VAL A 198 -13.96 -6.76 11.13
N LEU A 199 -15.21 -6.62 10.70
CA LEU A 199 -16.37 -6.76 11.60
C LEU A 199 -16.49 -8.18 12.15
N GLY A 200 -16.30 -9.19 11.31
CA GLY A 200 -16.30 -10.60 11.72
C GLY A 200 -15.20 -10.90 12.74
N VAL A 201 -13.96 -10.49 12.47
CA VAL A 201 -12.82 -10.68 13.38
C VAL A 201 -13.08 -9.99 14.73
N LYS A 202 -13.59 -8.75 14.72
CA LYS A 202 -13.91 -8.01 15.96
C LYS A 202 -15.06 -8.65 16.74
N ALA A 203 -16.08 -9.16 16.05
CA ALA A 203 -17.18 -9.87 16.70
C ALA A 203 -16.67 -11.15 17.40
N VAL A 204 -15.84 -11.95 16.71
CA VAL A 204 -15.23 -13.16 17.29
C VAL A 204 -14.30 -12.81 18.45
N ALA A 205 -13.46 -11.78 18.33
CA ALA A 205 -12.57 -11.34 19.41
C ALA A 205 -13.35 -10.89 20.66
N LYS A 206 -14.47 -10.17 20.46
CA LYS A 206 -15.38 -9.77 21.53
C LYS A 206 -16.01 -10.98 22.23
N ILE A 207 -16.40 -12.01 21.48
CA ILE A 207 -16.94 -13.27 22.04
C ILE A 207 -15.86 -14.06 22.80
N ARG A 208 -14.60 -14.02 22.33
CA ARG A 208 -13.45 -14.69 22.97
C ARG A 208 -12.85 -13.93 24.15
N GLY A 209 -13.42 -12.79 24.54
CA GLY A 209 -12.93 -11.99 25.68
C GLY A 209 -11.58 -11.29 25.45
N GLN A 210 -11.05 -11.29 24.22
CA GLN A 210 -9.81 -10.59 23.88
C GLN A 210 -10.17 -9.21 23.30
N ALA A 211 -10.20 -8.19 24.16
CA ALA A 211 -10.40 -6.81 23.74
C ALA A 211 -9.07 -6.22 23.21
N HIS A 212 -9.08 -5.75 21.95
CA HIS A 212 -8.02 -4.94 21.33
C HIS A 212 -8.40 -3.46 21.27
#